data_AF-A0A8T4J7D8-F1
#
_entry.id   AF-A0A8T4J7D8-F1
#
_cell.length_a   1.000
_cell.length_b   1.000
_cell.length_c   1.000
_cell.angle_alpha   90.00
_cell.angle_beta   90.00
_cell.angle_gamma   90.00
#
_symmetry.space_group_name_H-M   'P 1'
#
loop_
_entity.id
_entity.type
_entity.pdbx_description
1 polymer ?
#
loop_
_entity_poly.entity_id
_entity_poly.type
_entity_poly.pdbx_seq_one_letter_code
_entity_poly.pdbx_strand_id
1 'polypeptide(L)'
;MDVLLQYATATASEQATRDQSAHTRAEWDSLTGALSGTSGRTHPHIPGLAAQLVSGTAEQRMSWGIATLINGIRDTPVPAADVPAGGAQI
;
A
#
# COMPACT_ATOMS: atom_id res chain seq x y z
N MET A 1 16.65 -3.50 -1.92
CA MET A 1 15.49 -4.40 -1.85
C MET A 1 14.61 -4.09 -3.05
N ASP A 2 14.14 -5.10 -3.79
CA ASP A 2 13.23 -4.89 -4.93
C ASP A 2 11.82 -4.57 -4.42
N VAL A 3 11.37 -3.33 -4.62
CA VAL A 3 10.11 -2.81 -4.04
C VAL A 3 8.87 -3.49 -4.62
N LEU A 4 8.93 -3.98 -5.86
CA LEU A 4 7.81 -4.69 -6.50
C LEU A 4 7.62 -6.05 -5.84
N LEU A 5 8.72 -6.80 -5.67
CA LEU A 5 8.68 -8.11 -5.02
C LEU A 5 8.17 -7.99 -3.59
N GLN A 6 8.68 -7.03 -2.83
CA GLN A 6 8.23 -6.80 -1.46
C GLN A 6 6.74 -6.45 -1.38
N TYR A 7 6.25 -5.57 -2.25
CA TYR A 7 4.83 -5.21 -2.27
C TYR A 7 3.94 -6.43 -2.53
N ALA A 8 4.32 -7.26 -3.51
CA ALA A 8 3.59 -8.49 -3.82
C ALA A 8 3.59 -9.46 -2.63
N THR A 9 4.73 -9.66 -1.97
CA THR A 9 4.85 -10.55 -0.81
C THR A 9 4.05 -10.04 0.40
N ALA A 10 4.13 -8.74 0.70
CA ALA A 10 3.36 -8.15 1.80
C ALA A 10 1.85 -8.32 1.57
N THR A 11 1.39 -8.01 0.34
CA THR A 11 -0.02 -8.17 -0.04
C THR A 11 -0.48 -9.63 0.08
N ALA A 12 0.33 -10.58 -0.37
CA ALA A 12 0.03 -12.00 -0.26
C ALA A 12 -0.02 -12.46 1.21
N SER A 13 0.89 -11.97 2.05
CA SER A 13 0.91 -12.28 3.49
C SER A 13 -0.34 -11.77 4.21
N GLU A 14 -0.87 -10.60 3.83
CA GLU A 14 -2.13 -10.06 4.37
C GLU A 14 -3.38 -10.83 3.91
N GLN A 15 -3.31 -11.54 2.77
CA GLN A 15 -4.40 -12.41 2.31
C GLN A 15 -4.33 -13.81 2.92
N ALA A 16 -3.14 -14.33 3.21
CA ALA A 16 -2.91 -15.74 3.50
C ALA A 16 -3.75 -16.28 4.68
N THR A 17 -4.06 -15.45 5.67
CA THR A 17 -4.87 -15.82 6.84
C THR A 17 -6.33 -15.36 6.74
N ARG A 18 -6.69 -14.61 5.68
CA ARG A 18 -8.00 -13.95 5.57
C ARG A 18 -9.16 -14.94 5.36
N ASP A 19 -8.92 -16.00 4.60
CA ASP A 19 -9.90 -17.09 4.38
C ASP A 19 -10.06 -18.02 5.60
N GLN A 20 -9.10 -17.97 6.53
CA GLN A 20 -9.09 -18.79 7.74
C GLN A 20 -9.75 -18.07 8.93
N SER A 21 -10.08 -16.78 8.77
CA SER A 21 -10.71 -15.95 9.79
C SER A 21 -12.24 -16.00 9.66
N ALA A 22 -12.91 -16.54 10.69
CA ALA A 22 -14.37 -16.48 10.80
C ALA A 22 -14.91 -15.05 11.03
N HIS A 23 -14.03 -14.10 11.37
CA HIS A 23 -14.40 -12.73 11.76
C HIS A 23 -14.19 -11.71 10.64
N THR A 24 -13.64 -12.11 9.48
CA THR A 24 -13.25 -11.21 8.39
C THR A 24 -14.35 -10.21 8.01
N ARG A 25 -15.62 -10.64 7.92
CA ARG A 25 -16.72 -9.72 7.59
C ARG A 25 -16.99 -8.69 8.71
N ALA A 26 -17.04 -9.14 9.96
CA ALA A 26 -17.31 -8.28 11.10
C ALA A 26 -16.18 -7.25 11.33
N GLU A 27 -14.93 -7.66 11.13
CA GLU A 27 -13.77 -6.75 11.16
C GLU A 27 -13.85 -5.70 10.05
N TRP A 28 -14.30 -6.11 8.86
CA TRP A 28 -14.43 -5.21 7.71
C TRP A 28 -15.59 -4.21 7.85
N ASP A 29 -16.72 -4.64 8.38
CA ASP A 29 -17.85 -3.77 8.72
C ASP A 29 -17.47 -2.77 9.82
N SER A 30 -16.74 -3.24 10.85
CA SER A 30 -16.22 -2.40 11.93
C SER A 30 -15.28 -1.31 11.42
N LEU A 31 -14.34 -1.65 10.52
CA LEU A 31 -13.46 -0.64 9.91
C LEU A 31 -14.25 0.38 9.10
N THR A 32 -15.18 -0.07 8.28
CA THR A 32 -16.00 0.82 7.43
C THR A 32 -16.86 1.75 8.29
N GLY A 33 -17.40 1.24 9.41
CA GLY A 33 -18.10 2.03 10.41
C GLY A 33 -17.20 3.08 11.08
N ALA A 34 -15.97 2.71 11.45
CA ALA A 34 -15.01 3.64 12.05
C ALA A 34 -14.63 4.78 11.09
N LEU A 35 -14.37 4.46 9.82
CA LEU A 35 -14.02 5.45 8.80
C LEU A 35 -15.17 6.44 8.53
N SER A 36 -16.40 5.94 8.40
CA SER A 36 -17.58 6.79 8.18
C SER A 36 -17.97 7.61 9.41
N GLY A 37 -17.74 7.08 10.62
CA GLY A 37 -18.01 7.78 11.89
C GLY A 37 -16.91 8.75 12.35
N THR A 38 -15.80 8.84 11.62
CA THR A 38 -14.66 9.68 12.00
C THR A 38 -15.01 11.17 11.95
N SER A 39 -14.62 11.94 12.97
CA SER A 39 -14.86 13.39 12.99
C SER A 39 -13.98 14.13 11.98
N GLY A 40 -14.60 14.86 11.05
CA GLY A 40 -13.89 15.76 10.13
C GLY A 40 -13.19 16.94 10.82
N ARG A 41 -13.51 17.24 12.09
CA ARG A 41 -12.82 18.28 12.87
C ARG A 41 -11.40 17.89 13.25
N THR A 42 -11.16 16.59 13.48
CA THR A 42 -9.84 16.05 13.86
C THR A 42 -9.16 15.30 12.71
N HIS A 43 -9.94 14.75 11.78
CA HIS A 43 -9.45 14.02 10.61
C HIS A 43 -10.16 14.54 9.34
N PRO A 44 -9.80 15.74 8.84
CA PRO A 44 -10.58 16.45 7.82
C PRO A 44 -10.72 15.70 6.49
N HIS A 45 -9.75 14.86 6.13
CA HIS A 45 -9.77 14.12 4.85
C HIS A 45 -10.47 12.76 4.92
N ILE A 46 -10.60 12.17 6.12
CA ILE A 46 -11.12 10.80 6.24
C ILE A 46 -12.59 10.70 5.81
N PRO A 47 -13.52 11.54 6.31
CA PRO A 47 -14.93 11.44 5.91
C PRO A 47 -15.13 11.58 4.39
N GLY A 48 -14.37 12.48 3.75
CA GLY A 48 -14.46 12.71 2.30
C GLY A 48 -13.88 11.58 1.45
N LEU A 49 -12.97 10.77 2.00
CA LEU A 49 -12.31 9.68 1.28
C LEU A 49 -12.72 8.29 1.77
N ALA A 50 -13.53 8.17 2.82
CA ALA A 50 -13.85 6.92 3.51
C ALA A 50 -14.27 5.80 2.56
N ALA A 51 -15.17 6.09 1.62
CA ALA A 51 -15.62 5.11 0.63
C ALA A 51 -14.49 4.67 -0.32
N GLN A 52 -13.60 5.58 -0.73
CA GLN A 52 -12.48 5.27 -1.61
C GLN A 52 -11.41 4.44 -0.89
N LEU A 53 -11.15 4.73 0.39
CA LEU A 53 -10.15 4.04 1.20
C LEU A 53 -10.41 2.53 1.34
N VAL A 54 -11.69 2.11 1.32
CA VAL A 54 -12.08 0.70 1.41
C VAL A 54 -12.59 0.12 0.09
N SER A 55 -12.61 0.91 -0.98
CA SER A 55 -13.10 0.48 -2.29
C SER A 55 -12.21 -0.59 -2.93
N GLY A 56 -12.79 -1.32 -3.88
CA GLY A 56 -12.13 -2.34 -4.68
C GLY A 56 -11.95 -3.69 -3.98
N THR A 57 -11.91 -4.76 -4.76
CA THR A 57 -11.52 -6.10 -4.28
C THR A 57 -10.02 -6.14 -3.95
N ALA A 58 -9.58 -7.21 -3.28
CA ALA A 58 -8.15 -7.42 -3.01
C ALA A 58 -7.33 -7.44 -4.30
N GLU A 59 -7.82 -8.10 -5.35
CA GLU A 59 -7.18 -8.21 -6.66
C GLU A 59 -7.12 -6.86 -7.37
N GLN A 60 -8.19 -6.06 -7.29
CA GLN A 60 -8.22 -4.72 -7.89
C GLN A 60 -7.19 -3.80 -7.24
N ARG A 61 -7.09 -3.82 -5.91
CA ARG A 61 -6.09 -3.03 -5.17
C ARG A 61 -4.67 -3.51 -5.44
N MET A 62 -4.43 -4.82 -5.52
CA MET A 62 -3.13 -5.39 -5.88
C MET A 62 -2.72 -4.99 -7.30
N SER A 63 -3.62 -5.11 -8.27
CA SER A 63 -3.37 -4.74 -9.66
C SER A 63 -3.05 -3.25 -9.79
N TRP A 64 -3.82 -2.41 -9.10
CA TRP A 64 -3.56 -0.97 -9.05
C TRP A 64 -2.20 -0.64 -8.43
N GLY A 65 -1.85 -1.24 -7.28
CA GLY A 65 -0.57 -0.99 -6.62
C GLY A 65 0.64 -1.42 -7.46
N ILE A 66 0.57 -2.58 -8.14
CA ILE A 66 1.62 -3.01 -9.08
C ILE A 66 1.76 -2.01 -10.22
N ALA A 67 0.66 -1.57 -10.83
CA ALA A 67 0.70 -0.58 -11.91
C ALA A 67 1.29 0.76 -11.44
N THR A 68 0.91 1.24 -10.26
CA THR A 68 1.45 2.46 -9.64
C THR A 68 2.96 2.34 -9.40
N LEU A 69 3.43 1.20 -8.89
CA LEU A 69 4.86 0.96 -8.69
C LEU A 69 5.64 0.89 -10.00
N ILE A 70 5.13 0.21 -11.02
CA ILE A 70 5.77 0.15 -12.34
C ILE A 70 5.90 1.56 -12.95
N ASN A 71 4.82 2.35 -12.89
CA ASN A 71 4.83 3.73 -13.38
C ASN A 71 5.86 4.57 -12.61
N GLY A 72 5.85 4.48 -11.28
CA GLY A 72 6.81 5.18 -10.44
C GLY A 72 8.26 4.79 -10.71
N ILE A 73 8.56 3.49 -10.84
CA ILE A 73 9.91 2.98 -11.14
C ILE A 73 10.40 3.47 -12.50
N ARG A 74 9.52 3.47 -13.50
CA ARG A 74 9.86 3.96 -14.84
C ARG A 74 10.22 5.45 -14.84
N ASP A 75 9.49 6.24 -14.05
CA ASP A 75 9.57 7.70 -14.10
C ASP A 75 10.43 8.30 -12.98
N THR A 76 10.97 7.47 -12.07
CA THR A 76 11.84 7.92 -10.96
C THR A 76 13.28 7.49 -11.21
N PRO A 77 14.20 8.44 -11.48
CA PRO A 77 15.62 8.14 -11.61
C PRO A 77 16.18 7.51 -10.34
N VAL A 78 17.00 6.47 -10.48
CA VAL A 78 17.75 5.91 -9.37
C VAL A 78 18.80 6.94 -8.94
N PRO A 79 18.89 7.32 -7.65
CA PRO A 79 19.95 8.19 -7.18
C PRO A 79 21.32 7.63 -7.58
N ALA A 80 22.25 8.50 -7.98
CA ALA A 80 23.62 8.07 -8.20
C ALA A 80 24.13 7.40 -6.92
N ALA A 81 24.81 6.27 -7.06
CA ALA A 81 25.50 5.67 -5.93
C ALA A 81 26.44 6.72 -5.33
N ASP A 82 26.53 6.78 -3.99
CA ASP A 82 27.63 7.46 -3.32
C ASP A 82 28.92 6.72 -3.73
N VAL A 83 29.53 7.13 -4.83
CA VAL A 83 30.88 6.73 -5.19
C VAL A 83 31.77 7.44 -4.18
N PRO A 84 32.46 6.72 -3.27
CA PRO A 84 33.39 7.36 -2.36
C PRO A 84 34.46 8.07 -3.20
N ALA A 85 34.62 9.37 -3.00
CA ALA A 85 35.70 10.12 -3.61
C ALA A 85 37.04 9.58 -3.08
N GLY A 86 37.67 8.65 -3.80
CA GLY A 86 38.96 8.11 -3.35
C GLY A 86 39.47 6.82 -3.96
N GLY A 87 38.95 6.34 -5.10
CA GLY A 87 39.59 5.27 -5.85
C GLY A 87 40.75 5.79 -6.72
N ALA A 88 41.81 6.31 -6.09
CA ALA A 88 43.03 6.66 -6.79
C ALA A 88 43.64 5.39 -7.44
N GLN A 89 43.95 5.50 -8.72
CA GLN A 89 44.74 4.57 -9.50
C GLN A 89 46.03 4.19 -8.76
N ILE A 90 46.33 2.89 -8.69
CA ILE A 90 47.70 2.36 -8.65
C ILE A 90 47.82 1.37 -9.81
#